data_AF-A0A1G9N666-F1
#
_entry.id   AF-A0A1G9N666-F1
#
_cell.length_a   1.000
_cell.length_b   1.000
_cell.length_c   1.000
_cell.angle_alpha   90.00
_cell.angle_beta   90.00
_cell.angle_gamma   90.00
#
_symmetry.space_group_name_H-M   'P 1'
#
loop_
_entity.id
_entity.type
_entity.pdbx_description
1 polymer ?
#
loop_
_entity_poly.entity_id
_entity_poly.type
_entity_poly.pdbx_seq_one_letter_code
_entity_poly.pdbx_strand_id
1 'polypeptide(L)'
;MVKKMTGEEAWEFKESRCKWLDYGSIEEYIEDIVVCLVYSTWHYTEERARQQCEDRMGLIERSYEKKEPADDCAADVGYCCG
;
A
#
# COMPACT_ATOMS: atom_id res chain seq x y z
N MET A 1 6.83 -11.90 -2.32
CA MET A 1 7.16 -11.46 -3.68
C MET A 1 5.90 -10.99 -4.35
N VAL A 2 5.81 -9.70 -4.65
CA VAL A 2 4.67 -9.07 -5.32
C VAL A 2 4.51 -9.68 -6.71
N LYS A 3 3.30 -10.15 -7.02
CA LYS A 3 2.98 -10.72 -8.33
C LYS A 3 3.24 -9.66 -9.40
N LYS A 4 3.89 -10.06 -10.51
CA LYS A 4 4.00 -9.21 -11.71
C LYS A 4 2.62 -9.01 -12.34
N MET A 5 2.25 -7.75 -12.54
CA MET A 5 1.00 -7.30 -13.15
C MET A 5 1.33 -6.51 -14.41
N THR A 6 0.44 -6.59 -15.39
CA THR A 6 0.36 -5.65 -16.50
C THR A 6 -0.07 -4.26 -16.01
N GLY A 7 0.03 -3.25 -16.87
CA GLY A 7 -0.42 -1.89 -16.52
C GLY A 7 -1.93 -1.82 -16.23
N GLU A 8 -2.74 -2.60 -16.94
CA GLU A 8 -4.20 -2.69 -16.74
C GLU A 8 -4.52 -3.38 -15.41
N GLU A 9 -3.93 -4.55 -15.13
CA GLU A 9 -4.11 -5.25 -13.85
C GLU A 9 -3.68 -4.39 -12.66
N ALA A 10 -2.57 -3.65 -12.79
CA ALA A 10 -2.11 -2.75 -11.74
C ALA A 10 -3.07 -1.58 -11.52
N TRP A 11 -3.65 -1.02 -12.60
CA TRP A 11 -4.64 0.03 -12.50
C TRP A 11 -5.93 -0.46 -11.83
N GLU A 12 -6.47 -1.60 -12.25
CA GLU A 12 -7.67 -2.20 -11.64
C GLU A 12 -7.45 -2.53 -10.16
N PHE A 13 -6.26 -3.06 -9.82
CA PHE A 13 -5.87 -3.31 -8.44
C PHE A 13 -5.94 -2.02 -7.62
N LYS A 14 -5.29 -0.95 -8.09
CA LYS A 14 -5.25 0.34 -7.38
C LYS A 14 -6.65 0.94 -7.21
N GLU A 15 -7.45 0.96 -8.26
CA GLU A 15 -8.84 1.47 -8.20
C GLU A 15 -9.68 0.76 -7.14
N SER A 16 -9.49 -0.56 -6.98
CA SER A 16 -10.22 -1.30 -5.95
C SER A 16 -9.73 -1.00 -4.52
N ARG A 17 -8.50 -0.49 -4.36
CA ARG A 17 -7.87 -0.11 -3.07
C ARG A 17 -8.04 1.36 -2.72
N CYS A 18 -8.71 2.14 -3.58
CA CYS A 18 -9.25 3.46 -3.27
C CYS A 18 -10.47 3.40 -2.32
N LYS A 19 -10.86 2.21 -1.86
CA LYS A 19 -11.88 1.98 -0.84
C LYS A 19 -11.36 1.01 0.21
N TRP A 20 -11.91 1.09 1.42
CA TRP A 20 -11.68 0.08 2.44
C TRP A 20 -12.20 -1.28 1.97
N LEU A 21 -11.30 -2.27 1.93
CA LEU A 21 -11.64 -3.67 1.84
C LEU A 21 -11.68 -4.19 3.28
N ASP A 22 -12.67 -5.00 3.66
CA ASP A 22 -12.80 -5.45 5.06
C ASP A 22 -11.73 -6.49 5.41
N TYR A 23 -10.49 -6.02 5.61
CA TYR A 23 -9.28 -6.82 5.82
C TYR A 23 -9.39 -7.66 7.08
N GLY A 24 -9.04 -8.95 6.98
CA GLY A 24 -9.07 -9.87 8.12
C GLY A 24 -7.94 -9.64 9.12
N SER A 25 -6.86 -8.97 8.69
CA SER A 25 -5.75 -8.58 9.55
C SER A 25 -4.99 -7.37 8.99
N ILE A 26 -4.12 -6.78 9.83
CA ILE A 26 -3.26 -5.66 9.40
C ILE A 26 -2.20 -6.13 8.38
N GLU A 27 -1.78 -7.38 8.42
CA GLU A 27 -0.83 -7.94 7.47
C GLU A 27 -1.40 -7.97 6.04
N GLU A 28 -2.69 -8.33 5.89
CA GLU A 28 -3.37 -8.26 4.59
C GLU A 28 -3.45 -6.82 4.06
N TYR A 29 -3.66 -5.86 4.96
CA TYR A 29 -3.66 -4.44 4.63
C TYR A 29 -2.28 -3.95 4.19
N ILE A 30 -1.21 -4.35 4.90
CA ILE A 30 0.17 -4.03 4.57
C ILE A 30 0.56 -4.59 3.20
N GLU A 31 0.16 -5.82 2.88
CA GLU A 31 0.46 -6.39 1.55
C GLU A 31 -0.17 -5.55 0.42
N ASP A 32 -1.40 -5.08 0.58
CA ASP A 32 -2.04 -4.19 -0.40
C ASP A 32 -1.30 -2.84 -0.50
N ILE A 33 -0.86 -2.25 0.62
CA ILE A 33 -0.04 -1.03 0.63
C ILE A 33 1.28 -1.25 -0.13
N VAL A 34 1.96 -2.37 0.11
CA VAL A 34 3.21 -2.73 -0.57
C VAL A 34 2.99 -2.83 -2.08
N VAL A 35 1.91 -3.47 -2.52
CA VAL A 35 1.56 -3.56 -3.95
C VAL A 35 1.28 -2.16 -4.52
N CYS A 36 0.51 -1.32 -3.83
CA CYS A 36 0.25 0.06 -4.24
C CYS A 36 1.54 0.88 -4.40
N LEU A 37 2.50 0.74 -3.49
CA LEU A 37 3.80 1.41 -3.58
C LEU A 37 4.63 0.91 -4.78
N VAL A 38 4.69 -0.40 -5.00
CA VAL A 38 5.46 -1.02 -6.10
C VAL A 38 4.92 -0.60 -7.48
N TYR A 39 3.59 -0.54 -7.63
CA TYR A 39 2.93 -0.13 -8.87
C TYR A 39 2.58 1.37 -8.92
N SER A 40 2.99 2.15 -7.92
CA SER A 40 2.88 3.60 -7.97
C SER A 40 3.80 4.18 -9.05
N THR A 41 3.55 5.43 -9.42
CA THR A 41 4.42 6.21 -10.30
C THR A 41 5.78 6.54 -9.68
N TRP A 42 5.99 6.27 -8.39
CA TRP A 42 7.27 6.40 -7.70
C TRP A 42 8.17 5.16 -7.85
N HIS A 43 7.64 4.05 -8.40
CA HIS A 43 8.39 2.86 -8.80
C HIS A 43 9.27 2.26 -7.68
N TYR A 44 8.70 2.10 -6.49
CA TYR A 44 9.39 1.44 -5.38
C TYR A 44 9.75 -0.01 -5.74
N THR A 45 10.92 -0.49 -5.31
CA THR A 45 11.17 -1.93 -5.25
C THR A 45 10.35 -2.53 -4.11
N GLU A 46 10.00 -3.82 -4.19
CA GLU A 46 9.27 -4.50 -3.11
C GLU A 46 10.02 -4.39 -1.76
N GLU A 47 11.34 -4.55 -1.77
CA GLU A 47 12.18 -4.39 -0.58
C GLU A 47 12.05 -2.99 0.01
N ARG A 48 12.13 -1.95 -0.82
CA ARG A 48 12.00 -0.56 -0.34
C ARG A 48 10.59 -0.25 0.15
N ALA A 49 9.57 -0.80 -0.51
CA ALA A 49 8.18 -0.64 -0.08
C ALA A 49 7.94 -1.30 1.29
N ARG A 50 8.44 -2.52 1.50
CA ARG A 50 8.37 -3.21 2.80
C ARG A 50 9.10 -2.44 3.89
N GLN A 51 10.30 -1.94 3.61
CA GLN A 51 11.04 -1.10 4.56
C GLN A 51 10.25 0.16 4.95
N GLN A 52 9.60 0.83 3.99
CA GLN A 52 8.77 2.00 4.30
C GLN A 52 7.57 1.64 5.19
N CYS A 53 6.94 0.48 4.95
CA CYS A 53 5.85 0.02 5.80
C CYS A 53 6.33 -0.28 7.23
N GLU A 54 7.51 -0.88 7.38
CA GLU A 54 8.14 -1.11 8.70
C GLU A 54 8.46 0.21 9.41
N ASP A 55 9.12 1.14 8.71
CA ASP A 55 9.50 2.46 9.24
C ASP A 55 8.28 3.28 9.68
N ARG A 56 7.12 3.04 9.06
CA ARG A 56 5.86 3.78 9.25
C ARG A 56 4.75 2.93 9.84
N MET A 57 5.07 1.84 10.53
CA MET A 57 4.07 0.91 11.09
C MET A 57 3.01 1.63 11.93
N GLY A 58 3.41 2.58 12.78
CA GLY A 58 2.46 3.33 13.60
C GLY A 58 1.50 4.23 12.80
N LEU A 59 1.84 4.62 11.57
CA LEU A 59 0.90 5.28 10.64
C LEU A 59 -0.10 4.25 10.11
N ILE A 60 0.40 3.11 9.64
CA ILE A 60 -0.41 2.03 9.06
C ILE A 60 -1.41 1.49 10.08
N GLU A 61 -0.99 1.26 11.33
CA GLU A 61 -1.87 0.83 12.43
C GLU A 61 -3.05 1.81 12.62
N ARG A 62 -2.77 3.11 12.63
CA ARG A 62 -3.82 4.15 12.76
C ARG A 62 -4.75 4.18 11.54
N SER A 63 -4.22 4.02 10.33
CA SER A 63 -5.03 3.98 9.11
C SER A 63 -5.91 2.73 9.07
N TYR A 64 -5.39 1.58 9.52
CA TYR A 64 -6.15 0.33 9.66
C TYR A 64 -7.31 0.47 10.67
N GLU A 65 -7.05 1.04 11.86
CA GLU A 65 -8.09 1.28 12.88
C GLU A 65 -9.20 2.21 12.37
N LYS A 66 -8.85 3.22 11.58
CA LYS A 66 -9.78 4.16 10.95
C LYS A 66 -10.47 3.62 9.71
N LYS A 67 -10.06 2.43 9.24
CA LYS A 67 -10.54 1.82 8.00
C LYS A 67 -10.29 2.72 6.78
N GLU A 68 -9.11 3.32 6.71
CA GLU A 68 -8.68 4.14 5.57
C GLU A 68 -8.28 3.24 4.39
N PRO A 69 -8.62 3.61 3.14
CA PRO A 69 -8.21 2.85 1.96
C PRO A 69 -6.70 2.60 1.89
N ALA A 70 -6.29 1.44 1.36
CA ALA A 70 -4.88 1.08 1.26
C ALA A 70 -4.11 2.01 0.29
N ASP A 71 -4.76 2.52 -0.76
CA ASP A 71 -4.11 3.48 -1.68
C ASP A 71 -3.81 4.83 -1.00
N ASP A 72 -4.75 5.32 -0.17
CA ASP A 72 -4.56 6.56 0.61
C ASP A 72 -3.41 6.40 1.62
N CYS A 73 -3.41 5.29 2.38
CA CYS A 73 -2.31 5.00 3.29
C CYS A 73 -0.99 4.79 2.56
N ALA A 74 -0.99 4.16 1.39
CA ALA A 74 0.22 4.01 0.56
C ALA A 74 0.75 5.36 0.09
N ALA A 75 -0.12 6.32 -0.22
CA ALA A 75 0.29 7.68 -0.54
C ALA A 75 1.01 8.34 0.65
N ASP A 76 0.46 8.23 1.87
CA ASP A 76 1.08 8.78 3.09
C ASP A 76 2.39 8.08 3.48
N VAL A 77 2.47 6.76 3.26
CA VAL A 77 3.69 5.96 3.48
C VAL A 77 4.76 6.35 2.45
N GLY A 78 4.39 6.46 1.17
CA GLY A 78 5.29 6.77 0.07
C GLY A 78 5.71 8.23 -0.01
N TYR A 79 4.92 9.16 0.54
CA TYR A 79 5.21 10.59 0.55
C TYR A 79 6.31 10.89 1.58
N CYS A 80 7.55 10.86 1.10
CA CYS A 80 8.72 11.35 1.81
C CYS A 80 8.96 12.82 1.39
N CYS A 81 8.36 13.79 2.09
CA CYS A 81 8.96 15.12 2.14
C CYS A 81 10.10 15.08 3.16
N GLY A 82 11.31 14.86 2.66
CA GLY A 82 12.58 15.05 3.36
C GLY A 82 13.58 15.64 2.40
#